data_AF-A0A539E8G1-F1
#
_entry.id   AF-A0A539E8G1-F1
#
_cell.length_a   1.000
_cell.length_b   1.000
_cell.length_c   1.000
_cell.angle_alpha   90.00
_cell.angle_beta   90.00
_cell.angle_gamma   90.00
#
_symmetry.space_group_name_H-M   'P 1'
#
loop_
_entity.id
_entity.type
_entity.pdbx_description
1 polymer ?
#
loop_
_entity_poly.entity_id
_entity_poly.type
_entity_poly.pdbx_seq_one_letter_code
_entity_poly.pdbx_strand_id
1 'polypeptide(L)'
;MSNTHSFDELPVARIGPLTAAGASTWEAIAQLATRVPVDRWAIVGGQMVSIHAALEGVEPPRVTDDGDVVVDVRAFGALLR
;
A
#
# COMPACT_ATOMS: atom_id res chain seq x y z
N MET A 1 -7.43 -25.35 2.44
CA MET A 1 -6.14 -25.25 1.73
C MET A 1 -5.61 -23.85 2.02
N SER A 2 -4.60 -23.75 2.88
CA SER A 2 -4.00 -22.46 3.24
C SER A 2 -2.95 -22.15 2.19
N ASN A 3 -3.24 -21.21 1.28
CA ASN A 3 -2.22 -20.70 0.35
C ASN A 3 -1.28 -19.79 1.15
N THR A 4 -0.22 -20.37 1.70
CA THR A 4 0.92 -19.61 2.19
C THR A 4 1.71 -19.14 0.98
N HIS A 5 1.33 -18.00 0.39
CA HIS A 5 2.21 -17.33 -0.57
C HIS A 5 3.47 -16.92 0.19
N SER A 6 4.62 -17.50 -0.16
CA SER A 6 5.90 -17.05 0.35
C SER A 6 6.14 -15.64 -0.17
N PHE A 7 6.27 -14.67 0.74
CA PHE A 7 6.49 -13.26 0.38
C PHE A 7 7.87 -13.03 -0.27
N ASP A 8 8.77 -14.02 -0.21
CA ASP A 8 10.13 -13.95 -0.75
C ASP A 8 10.22 -13.86 -2.28
N GLU A 9 9.14 -14.16 -3.01
CA GLU A 9 9.11 -14.09 -4.48
C GLU A 9 8.44 -12.82 -5.03
N LEU A 10 7.93 -11.94 -4.16
CA LEU A 10 7.25 -10.73 -4.62
C LEU A 10 8.26 -9.64 -5.02
N PRO A 11 8.00 -8.91 -6.12
CA PRO A 11 8.88 -7.84 -6.55
C PRO A 11 8.85 -6.69 -5.53
N VAL A 12 10.02 -6.11 -5.25
CA VAL A 12 10.19 -5.05 -4.25
C VAL A 12 10.29 -3.68 -4.94
N ALA A 13 9.32 -2.80 -4.69
CA ALA A 13 9.33 -1.43 -5.18
C ALA A 13 10.14 -0.50 -4.26
N ARG A 14 11.03 0.33 -4.85
CA ARG A 14 11.78 1.37 -4.13
C ARG A 14 11.27 2.76 -4.51
N ILE A 15 10.39 3.32 -3.70
CA ILE A 15 9.63 4.55 -3.99
C ILE A 15 10.17 5.84 -3.34
N GLY A 16 11.40 5.80 -2.80
CA GLY A 16 11.98 6.90 -2.02
C GLY A 16 12.94 7.80 -2.82
N PRO A 17 13.37 8.95 -2.22
CA PRO A 17 13.15 9.36 -0.83
C PRO A 17 11.73 9.93 -0.60
N LEU A 18 11.13 9.60 0.55
CA LEU A 18 9.83 10.12 0.97
C LEU A 18 9.99 11.45 1.72
N THR A 19 9.02 12.34 1.57
CA THR A 19 8.86 13.47 2.48
C THR A 19 8.39 12.98 3.86
N ALA A 20 8.35 13.88 4.86
CA ALA A 20 7.77 13.54 6.16
C ALA A 20 6.28 13.15 6.07
N ALA A 21 5.52 13.80 5.19
CA ALA A 21 4.12 13.47 4.95
C ALA A 21 3.97 12.10 4.26
N GLY A 22 4.78 11.83 3.25
CA GLY A 22 4.82 10.52 2.59
C GLY A 22 5.20 9.39 3.55
N ALA A 23 6.16 9.62 4.46
CA ALA A 23 6.52 8.64 5.49
C ALA A 23 5.33 8.35 6.43
N SER A 24 4.63 9.40 6.90
CA SER A 24 3.44 9.24 7.75
C SER A 24 2.30 8.49 7.04
N THR A 25 2.11 8.74 5.74
CA THR A 25 1.19 7.97 4.89
C THR A 25 1.50 6.47 4.90
N TRP A 26 2.77 6.10 4.68
CA TRP A 26 3.17 4.69 4.67
C TRP A 26 3.11 4.03 6.06
N GLU A 27 3.34 4.78 7.14
CA GLU A 27 3.09 4.30 8.50
C GLU A 27 1.59 4.01 8.74
N ALA A 28 0.69 4.87 8.26
CA ALA A 28 -0.75 4.63 8.36
C ALA A 28 -1.20 3.41 7.55
N ILE A 29 -0.63 3.21 6.35
CA ILE A 29 -0.86 2.02 5.52
C ILE A 29 -0.35 0.76 6.23
N ALA A 30 0.81 0.80 6.87
CA ALA A 30 1.32 -0.31 7.66
C ALA A 30 0.38 -0.64 8.82
N GLN A 31 -0.20 0.36 9.50
CA GLN A 31 -1.21 0.13 10.54
C GLN A 31 -2.48 -0.49 9.96
N LEU A 32 -2.95 -0.06 8.78
CA LEU A 32 -4.09 -0.67 8.10
C LEU A 32 -3.83 -2.15 7.81
N ALA A 33 -2.65 -2.49 7.30
CA ALA A 33 -2.26 -3.85 6.95
C ALA A 33 -2.28 -4.82 8.17
N THR A 34 -2.07 -4.31 9.38
CA THR A 34 -2.18 -5.11 10.62
C THR A 34 -3.62 -5.34 11.08
N ARG A 35 -4.58 -4.56 10.58
CA ARG A 35 -5.98 -4.58 11.03
C ARG A 35 -6.92 -5.20 10.01
N VAL A 36 -6.61 -5.08 8.71
CA VAL A 36 -7.47 -5.54 7.62
C VAL A 36 -6.70 -6.58 6.79
N PRO A 37 -7.31 -7.75 6.51
CA PRO A 37 -6.68 -8.75 5.65
C PRO A 37 -6.26 -8.15 4.31
N VAL A 38 -5.07 -8.52 3.82
CA VAL A 38 -4.40 -7.89 2.66
C VAL A 38 -5.22 -7.98 1.37
N ASP A 39 -6.09 -8.97 1.26
CA ASP A 39 -7.01 -9.19 0.13
C ASP A 39 -8.28 -8.33 0.20
N ARG A 40 -8.43 -7.51 1.24
CA ARG A 40 -9.63 -6.71 1.54
C ARG A 40 -9.36 -5.22 1.51
N TRP A 41 -8.17 -4.81 1.07
CA TRP A 41 -7.83 -3.42 0.79
C TRP A 41 -6.78 -3.32 -0.31
N ALA A 42 -6.65 -2.15 -0.92
CA ALA A 42 -5.61 -1.87 -1.90
C ALA A 42 -5.19 -0.40 -1.84
N ILE A 43 -3.91 -0.14 -2.13
CA ILE A 43 -3.40 1.22 -2.39
C ILE A 43 -3.88 1.63 -3.77
N VAL A 44 -4.39 2.86 -3.88
CA VAL A 44 -4.79 3.46 -5.15
C VAL A 44 -4.14 4.84 -5.30
N GLY A 45 -4.49 5.56 -6.38
CA GLY A 45 -4.05 6.95 -6.56
C GLY A 45 -2.56 7.09 -6.80
N GLY A 46 -1.96 8.16 -6.27
CA GLY A 46 -0.59 8.54 -6.56
C GLY A 46 0.45 7.50 -6.09
N GLN A 47 0.30 6.97 -4.88
CA GLN A 47 1.23 5.96 -4.34
C GLN A 47 1.22 4.67 -5.17
N MET A 48 0.05 4.24 -5.66
CA MET A 48 -0.06 3.09 -6.57
C MET A 48 0.75 3.30 -7.85
N VAL A 49 0.66 4.49 -8.44
CA VAL A 49 1.45 4.85 -9.64
C VAL A 49 2.95 4.84 -9.32
N SER A 50 3.36 5.40 -8.18
CA SER A 50 4.78 5.40 -7.76
C SER A 50 5.33 3.99 -7.56
N ILE A 51 4.54 3.07 -7.00
CA ILE A 51 4.91 1.65 -6.87
C ILE A 51 5.15 1.03 -8.24
N HIS A 52 4.19 1.16 -9.17
CA HIS A 52 4.34 0.61 -10.52
C HIS A 52 5.52 1.23 -11.27
N ALA A 53 5.71 2.54 -11.16
CA ALA A 53 6.84 3.23 -11.78
C ALA A 53 8.18 2.67 -11.26
N ALA A 54 8.31 2.48 -9.94
CA ALA A 54 9.51 1.91 -9.33
C ALA A 54 9.74 0.44 -9.74
N LEU A 55 8.68 -0.35 -9.89
CA LEU A 55 8.78 -1.74 -10.35
C LEU A 55 9.25 -1.83 -11.81
N GLU A 56 8.84 -0.88 -12.65
CA GLU A 56 9.24 -0.79 -14.06
C GLU A 56 10.55 0.00 -14.27
N GLY A 57 11.15 0.53 -13.20
CA GLY A 57 12.39 1.33 -13.29
C GLY A 57 12.21 2.66 -14.02
N VAL A 58 11.01 3.24 -13.99
CA VAL A 58 10.71 4.55 -14.60
C VAL A 58 10.42 5.60 -13.53
N GLU A 59 10.64 6.86 -13.88
CA GLU A 59 10.35 7.98 -12.98
C GLU A 59 8.83 8.18 -12.88
N PRO A 60 8.24 8.27 -11.67
CA PRO A 60 6.84 8.59 -11.52
C PRO A 60 6.52 9.99 -12.10
N PRO A 61 5.37 10.16 -12.78
CA PRO A 61 5.04 11.40 -13.46
C PRO A 61 4.78 12.59 -12.52
N ARG A 62 4.61 12.33 -11.21
CA ARG A 62 4.42 13.35 -10.17
C ARG A 62 4.84 12.82 -8.79
N VAL A 63 5.30 13.72 -7.93
CA VAL A 63 5.45 13.45 -6.49
C VAL A 63 4.07 13.55 -5.83
N THR A 64 3.81 12.68 -4.84
CA THR A 64 2.57 12.65 -4.08
C THR A 64 2.88 12.26 -2.64
N ASP A 65 2.32 13.00 -1.69
CA ASP A 65 2.46 12.71 -0.25
C ASP A 65 1.19 12.09 0.34
N ASP A 66 0.06 12.25 -0.37
CA ASP A 66 -1.23 11.69 0.00
C ASP A 66 -1.22 10.16 -0.12
N GLY A 67 -1.97 9.51 0.77
CA GLY A 67 -2.24 8.08 0.76
C GLY A 67 -3.70 7.80 0.46
N ASP A 68 -3.97 7.18 -0.69
CA ASP A 68 -5.31 6.74 -1.06
C ASP A 68 -5.42 5.22 -0.93
N VAL A 69 -6.44 4.76 -0.20
CA VAL A 69 -6.73 3.33 -0.04
C VAL A 69 -8.20 3.05 -0.30
N VAL A 70 -8.48 1.92 -0.95
CA VAL A 70 -9.83 1.35 -1.04
C VAL A 70 -9.90 0.18 -0.08
N VAL A 71 -10.96 0.09 0.72
CA VAL A 71 -11.14 -0.94 1.74
C VAL A 71 -12.53 -1.57 1.60
N ASP A 72 -12.62 -2.90 1.73
CA ASP A 72 -13.91 -3.58 1.86
C ASP A 72 -14.53 -3.26 3.24
N VAL A 73 -15.58 -2.45 3.24
CA VAL A 73 -16.28 -2.01 4.44
C VAL A 73 -16.86 -3.15 5.28
N ARG A 74 -17.11 -4.33 4.70
CA ARG A 74 -17.58 -5.52 5.44
C ARG A 74 -16.46 -6.15 6.26
N ALA A 75 -15.23 -6.09 5.76
CA ALA A 75 -14.05 -6.52 6.51
C ALA A 75 -13.69 -5.49 7.58
N PHE A 76 -13.77 -4.19 7.25
CA PHE A 76 -13.43 -3.11 8.18
C PHE A 76 -14.47 -2.92 9.30
N GLY A 77 -15.76 -2.96 8.97
CA GLY A 77 -16.85 -2.77 9.93
C GLY A 77 -16.92 -3.84 11.02
N ALA A 78 -16.34 -5.03 10.79
CA ALA A 78 -16.22 -6.06 11.81
C ALA A 78 -15.21 -5.71 12.93
N LEU A 79 -14.24 -4.81 12.67
CA LEU A 79 -13.28 -4.31 13.67
C LEU A 79 -13.79 -3.10 14.47
N LEU A 80 -14.92 -2.51 14.09
CA LEU A 80 -15.53 -1.37 14.79
C LEU A 80 -16.61 -1.79 15.80
N ARG A 81 -16.68 -3.08 16.14
CA ARG A 81 -17.57 -3.65 17.16
C ARG A 81 -16.82 -4.04 18.41
#